data_AF-A0A382GNG0-F1
#
_entry.id   AF-A0A382GNG0-F1
#
_cell.length_a   1.000
_cell.length_b   1.000
_cell.length_c   1.000
_cell.angle_alpha   90.00
_cell.angle_beta   90.00
_cell.angle_gamma   90.00
#
_symmetry.space_group_name_H-M   'P 1'
#
loop_
_entity.id
_entity.type
_entity.pdbx_description
1 polymer ?
#
loop_
_entity_poly.entity_id
_entity_poly.type
_entity_poly.pdbx_seq_one_letter_code
_entity_poly.pdbx_strand_id
1 'polypeptide(L)'
;MAYFTYFPKIYYDVRGNTKQQQFDAVTNIMARVIIKSNSWKQSDDQPNEFIEAANGFVKYVIKDGDRPDTLADQFYDDAELHWVILYANGASMQQPWYDWPMTQYDLTKFVAKKYGSGNLNATNHYSADGFQVDSDAAGATIVTNFGHEQTLNDAKRPIRIIEQQYVSLVVDEFKSLMSSH
;
A
#
# COMPACT_ATOMS: atom_id res chain seq x y z
N MET A 1 5.77 17.23 -8.12
CA MET A 1 6.12 16.72 -9.48
C MET A 1 5.43 15.37 -9.77
N ALA A 2 4.90 15.14 -10.98
CA ALA A 2 4.13 13.92 -11.31
C ALA A 2 4.99 12.67 -11.62
N TYR A 3 4.66 11.52 -11.02
CA TYR A 3 5.39 10.25 -11.12
C TYR A 3 5.76 9.79 -12.54
N PHE A 4 4.80 9.80 -13.47
CA PHE A 4 4.98 9.23 -14.81
C PHE A 4 5.85 10.08 -15.75
N THR A 5 6.24 11.29 -15.36
CA THR A 5 7.10 12.13 -16.21
C THR A 5 8.53 11.60 -16.31
N TYR A 6 8.95 10.79 -15.35
CA TYR A 6 10.30 10.22 -15.30
C TYR A 6 10.45 8.92 -16.10
N PHE A 7 9.34 8.38 -16.60
CA PHE A 7 9.34 7.10 -17.29
C PHE A 7 9.87 7.25 -18.72
N PRO A 8 10.72 6.31 -19.19
CA PRO A 8 11.16 6.32 -20.58
C PRO A 8 9.97 6.07 -21.50
N LYS A 9 10.07 6.59 -22.72
CA LYS A 9 9.07 6.33 -23.77
C LYS A 9 9.51 5.12 -24.60
N ILE A 10 8.55 4.26 -24.93
CA ILE A 10 8.72 3.12 -25.82
C ILE A 10 7.79 3.27 -27.02
N TYR A 11 8.21 2.72 -28.16
CA TYR A 11 7.33 2.60 -29.32
C TYR A 11 6.45 1.38 -29.17
N TYR A 12 5.13 1.59 -29.16
CA TYR A 12 4.15 0.52 -29.01
C TYR A 12 2.98 0.71 -29.97
N ASP A 13 2.47 -0.38 -30.55
CA ASP A 13 1.26 -0.36 -31.36
C ASP A 13 0.04 -0.56 -30.46
N VAL A 14 -0.59 0.55 -30.08
CA VAL A 14 -1.81 0.57 -29.26
C VAL A 14 -3.05 0.10 -30.02
N ARG A 15 -3.02 0.08 -31.37
CA ARG A 15 -4.18 -0.17 -32.23
C ARG A 15 -4.31 -1.65 -32.59
N GLY A 16 -3.21 -2.40 -32.56
CA GLY A 16 -3.20 -3.85 -32.79
C GLY A 16 -3.59 -4.26 -34.22
N ASN A 17 -3.46 -3.34 -35.18
CA ASN A 17 -3.79 -3.63 -36.57
C ASN A 17 -2.61 -4.33 -37.27
N THR A 18 -2.73 -5.64 -37.45
CA THR A 18 -1.67 -6.48 -38.04
C THR A 18 -1.32 -6.14 -39.49
N LYS A 19 -2.19 -5.44 -40.22
CA LYS A 19 -1.98 -5.08 -41.64
C LYS A 19 -1.39 -3.69 -41.81
N GLN A 20 -1.50 -2.83 -40.80
CA GLN A 20 -1.00 -1.45 -40.80
C GLN A 20 -0.52 -1.11 -39.39
N GLN A 21 0.66 -1.61 -39.05
CA GLN A 21 1.28 -1.32 -37.76
C GLN A 21 1.61 0.17 -37.69
N GLN A 22 1.05 0.84 -36.69
CA GLN A 22 1.36 2.24 -36.39
C GLN A 22 1.91 2.29 -34.97
N PHE A 23 3.19 2.60 -34.86
CA PHE A 23 3.87 2.72 -33.57
C PHE A 23 3.71 4.13 -33.04
N ASP A 24 3.15 4.24 -31.84
CA ASP A 24 3.08 5.50 -31.09
C ASP A 24 4.13 5.48 -29.97
N ALA A 25 4.72 6.63 -29.67
CA ALA A 25 5.63 6.77 -28.53
C ALA A 25 4.81 6.92 -27.24
N VAL A 26 4.78 5.88 -26.42
CA VAL A 26 3.99 5.79 -25.18
C VAL A 26 4.88 5.68 -23.95
N THR A 27 4.36 6.08 -22.79
CA THR A 27 5.06 5.94 -21.51
C THR A 27 5.22 4.45 -21.13
N ASN A 28 6.45 4.03 -20.79
CA ASN A 28 6.75 2.64 -20.48
C ASN A 28 6.30 2.22 -19.08
N ILE A 29 5.02 1.92 -18.90
CA ILE A 29 4.47 1.46 -17.61
C ILE A 29 4.97 0.06 -17.17
N MET A 30 5.76 -0.65 -18.00
CA MET A 30 6.34 -1.95 -17.65
C MET A 30 7.63 -1.83 -16.84
N ALA A 31 8.25 -0.64 -16.82
CA ALA A 31 9.40 -0.38 -15.96
C ALA A 31 8.95 -0.28 -14.49
N ARG A 32 9.65 -0.99 -13.60
CA ARG A 32 9.39 -0.96 -12.16
C ARG A 32 10.68 -0.76 -11.39
N VAL A 33 10.70 0.27 -10.55
CA VAL A 33 11.72 0.46 -9.51
C VAL A 33 11.08 0.09 -8.18
N ILE A 34 11.86 -0.51 -7.28
CA ILE A 34 11.41 -0.90 -5.93
C ILE A 34 12.51 -0.49 -4.95
N ILE A 35 12.13 0.12 -3.83
CA ILE A 35 13.06 0.40 -2.74
C ILE A 35 13.47 -0.94 -2.09
N LYS A 36 14.76 -1.23 -2.11
CA LYS A 36 15.35 -2.30 -1.30
C LYS A 36 15.64 -1.76 0.10
N SER A 37 14.61 -1.68 0.94
CA SER A 37 14.80 -1.44 2.38
C SER A 37 14.98 -2.78 3.09
N ASN A 38 15.91 -2.86 4.04
CA ASN A 38 16.06 -4.05 4.88
C ASN A 38 14.71 -4.41 5.54
N SER A 39 14.41 -5.69 5.51
CA SER A 39 13.07 -6.27 5.60
C SER A 39 12.28 -5.88 6.86
N TRP A 40 10.98 -5.58 6.68
CA TRP A 40 9.92 -5.50 7.70
C TRP A 40 9.83 -6.69 8.70
N LYS A 41 10.57 -7.79 8.49
CA LYS A 41 10.53 -8.99 9.33
C LYS A 41 11.41 -8.90 10.59
N GLN A 42 11.50 -7.74 11.22
CA GLN A 42 11.89 -7.65 12.62
C GLN A 42 10.62 -7.41 13.41
N SER A 43 10.17 -8.46 14.11
CA SER A 43 9.15 -8.34 15.14
C SER A 43 9.61 -7.31 16.17
N ASP A 44 8.69 -6.47 16.64
CA ASP A 44 8.91 -5.47 17.71
C ASP A 44 9.63 -6.05 18.97
N ASP A 45 9.69 -7.38 19.12
CA ASP A 45 10.35 -8.13 20.21
C ASP A 45 11.86 -8.41 20.05
N GLN A 46 12.51 -7.99 18.95
CA GLN A 46 13.96 -8.19 18.79
C GLN A 46 14.69 -6.86 19.07
N PRO A 47 15.44 -6.73 20.18
CA PRO A 47 16.09 -5.47 20.61
C PRO A 47 17.34 -5.11 19.80
N ASN A 48 17.36 -5.42 18.50
CA ASN A 48 18.49 -5.16 17.61
C ASN A 48 18.21 -4.07 16.56
N GLU A 49 17.35 -3.09 16.86
CA GLU A 49 17.27 -1.85 16.08
C GLU A 49 17.67 -0.63 16.91
N PHE A 50 18.97 -0.54 17.20
CA PHE A 50 19.63 0.77 17.40
C PHE A 50 19.76 1.56 16.07
N ILE A 51 19.11 1.10 14.98
CA ILE A 51 19.28 1.57 13.59
C ILE A 51 17.93 2.04 12.99
N GLU A 52 16.91 2.35 13.79
CA GLU A 52 15.72 3.05 13.24
C GLU A 52 16.10 4.42 12.65
N ALA A 53 17.09 5.10 13.25
CA ALA A 53 17.64 6.37 12.77
C ALA A 53 18.53 6.25 11.51
N ALA A 54 18.95 5.05 11.09
CA ALA A 54 19.83 4.92 9.91
C ALA A 54 19.10 4.53 8.62
N ASN A 55 17.77 4.38 8.68
CA ASN A 55 16.96 3.97 7.53
C ASN A 55 16.05 5.08 6.95
N GLY A 56 16.06 6.31 7.46
CA GLY A 56 15.39 7.46 6.84
C GLY A 56 13.87 7.31 6.61
N PHE A 57 13.20 6.48 7.42
CA PHE A 57 11.75 6.28 7.40
C PHE A 57 11.13 6.57 8.75
N VAL A 58 9.92 7.13 8.73
CA VAL A 58 9.02 7.32 9.86
C VAL A 58 7.84 6.34 9.74
N LYS A 59 7.50 5.65 10.83
CA LYS A 59 6.31 4.81 10.92
C LYS A 59 5.08 5.69 11.13
N TYR A 60 4.09 5.57 10.25
CA TYR A 60 2.81 6.29 10.35
C TYR A 60 1.66 5.30 10.34
N VAL A 61 0.62 5.57 11.13
CA VAL A 61 -0.62 4.79 11.14
C VAL A 61 -1.70 5.61 10.47
N ILE A 62 -2.15 5.13 9.31
CA ILE A 62 -3.18 5.78 8.50
C ILE A 62 -4.46 5.95 9.33
N LYS A 63 -4.98 7.17 9.37
CA LYS A 63 -6.26 7.52 10.00
C LYS A 63 -7.40 7.42 9.00
N ASP A 64 -8.61 7.36 9.51
CA ASP A 64 -9.80 7.32 8.64
C ASP A 64 -9.89 8.61 7.80
N GLY A 65 -9.99 8.46 6.48
CA GLY A 65 -10.00 9.58 5.52
C GLY A 65 -8.63 10.04 5.01
N ASP A 66 -7.52 9.53 5.57
CA ASP A 66 -6.18 9.80 5.03
C ASP A 66 -6.03 9.19 3.64
N ARG A 67 -5.56 10.00 2.70
CA ARG A 67 -5.22 9.58 1.34
C ARG A 67 -3.73 9.83 1.06
N PRO A 68 -3.12 9.12 0.10
CA PRO A 68 -1.72 9.32 -0.24
C PRO A 68 -1.38 10.78 -0.59
N ASP A 69 -2.26 11.50 -1.27
CA ASP A 69 -2.12 12.92 -1.63
C ASP A 69 -2.15 13.84 -0.41
N THR A 70 -3.12 13.64 0.48
CA THR A 70 -3.24 14.46 1.70
C THR A 70 -2.07 14.21 2.66
N LEU A 71 -1.59 12.97 2.74
CA LEU A 71 -0.40 12.66 3.53
C LEU A 71 0.86 13.25 2.92
N ALA A 72 1.01 13.24 1.60
CA ALA A 72 2.17 13.88 0.96
C ALA A 72 2.18 15.39 1.18
N ASP A 73 1.03 16.04 1.12
CA ASP A 73 0.90 17.46 1.48
C ASP A 73 1.32 17.70 2.94
N GLN A 74 0.86 16.85 3.86
CA GLN A 74 1.19 16.97 5.29
C GLN A 74 2.67 16.72 5.62
N PHE A 75 3.32 15.75 4.96
CA PHE A 75 4.69 15.33 5.29
C PHE A 75 5.77 15.99 4.44
N TYR A 76 5.42 16.42 3.22
CA TYR A 76 6.38 16.93 2.23
C TYR A 76 6.05 18.33 1.72
N ASP A 77 4.94 18.94 2.15
CA ASP A 77 4.42 20.21 1.63
C ASP A 77 4.16 20.18 0.10
N ASP A 78 3.96 18.98 -0.47
CA ASP A 78 3.64 18.77 -1.89
C ASP A 78 2.79 17.51 -2.09
N ALA A 79 1.49 17.70 -2.36
CA ALA A 79 0.54 16.63 -2.66
C ALA A 79 0.91 15.79 -3.91
N GLU A 80 1.72 16.32 -4.83
CA GLU A 80 2.18 15.57 -6.01
C GLU A 80 3.20 14.48 -5.64
N LEU A 81 3.78 14.50 -4.44
CA LEU A 81 4.73 13.49 -3.96
C LEU A 81 4.06 12.27 -3.30
N HIS A 82 2.74 12.10 -3.45
CA HIS A 82 2.01 10.91 -2.98
C HIS A 82 2.59 9.59 -3.48
N TRP A 83 3.17 9.59 -4.70
CA TRP A 83 3.83 8.41 -5.24
C TRP A 83 5.07 8.02 -4.45
N VAL A 84 5.75 8.95 -3.76
CA VAL A 84 6.92 8.65 -2.92
C VAL A 84 6.48 7.81 -1.71
N ILE A 85 5.32 8.11 -1.13
CA ILE A 85 4.71 7.31 -0.05
C ILE A 85 4.37 5.90 -0.58
N LEU A 86 3.72 5.81 -1.73
CA LEU A 86 3.40 4.52 -2.34
C LEU A 86 4.66 3.73 -2.71
N TYR A 87 5.68 4.41 -3.19
CA TYR A 87 6.97 3.84 -3.57
C TYR A 87 7.72 3.27 -2.35
N ALA A 88 7.71 3.98 -1.22
CA ALA A 88 8.25 3.51 0.05
C ALA A 88 7.55 2.24 0.56
N ASN A 89 6.28 2.05 0.23
CA ASN A 89 5.47 0.91 0.62
C ASN A 89 5.22 -0.07 -0.53
N GLY A 90 5.93 0.02 -1.66
CA GLY A 90 5.62 -0.73 -2.89
C GLY A 90 5.73 -2.26 -2.78
N ALA A 91 6.27 -2.78 -1.68
CA ALA A 91 6.25 -4.21 -1.35
C ALA A 91 4.90 -4.67 -0.77
N SER A 92 4.25 -3.84 0.07
CA SER A 92 2.96 -4.11 0.70
C SER A 92 1.78 -3.47 -0.03
N MET A 93 2.01 -2.42 -0.82
CA MET A 93 1.01 -1.66 -1.56
C MET A 93 1.27 -1.72 -3.07
N GLN A 94 0.93 -2.85 -3.68
CA GLN A 94 1.10 -3.04 -5.13
C GLN A 94 -0.09 -2.50 -5.92
N GLN A 95 -1.27 -2.54 -5.33
CA GLN A 95 -2.53 -2.08 -5.89
C GLN A 95 -3.10 -0.98 -4.98
N PRO A 96 -2.80 0.32 -5.25
CA PRO A 96 -3.19 1.42 -4.37
C PRO A 96 -4.68 1.45 -4.02
N TRP A 97 -5.55 1.01 -4.93
CA TRP A 97 -7.01 0.98 -4.72
C TRP A 97 -7.50 -0.11 -3.75
N TYR A 98 -6.75 -1.19 -3.57
CA TYR A 98 -7.15 -2.34 -2.73
C TYR A 98 -6.26 -2.53 -1.49
N ASP A 99 -5.01 -2.07 -1.58
CA ASP A 99 -4.03 -2.21 -0.52
C ASP A 99 -4.04 -1.02 0.45
N TRP A 100 -4.58 0.14 0.03
CA TRP A 100 -4.84 1.24 0.96
C TRP A 100 -6.01 0.89 1.88
N PRO A 101 -5.92 1.19 3.20
CA PRO A 101 -7.01 0.91 4.12
C PRO A 101 -8.27 1.68 3.73
N MET A 102 -9.39 0.97 3.73
CA MET A 102 -10.70 1.54 3.46
C MET A 102 -11.17 2.40 4.63
N THR A 103 -11.99 3.40 4.32
CA THR A 103 -12.67 4.17 5.34
C THR A 103 -13.67 3.31 6.10
N GLN A 104 -14.06 3.72 7.31
CA GLN A 104 -15.06 2.97 8.09
C GLN A 104 -16.40 2.83 7.34
N TYR A 105 -16.76 3.88 6.61
CA TYR A 105 -17.98 3.91 5.80
C TYR A 105 -17.91 2.94 4.61
N ASP A 106 -16.79 2.93 3.90
CA ASP A 106 -16.59 2.03 2.76
C ASP A 106 -16.42 0.57 3.19
N LEU A 107 -15.76 0.32 4.33
CA LEU A 107 -15.62 -1.01 4.91
C LEU A 107 -16.99 -1.63 5.23
N THR A 108 -17.89 -0.84 5.83
CA THR A 108 -19.27 -1.27 6.11
C THR A 108 -19.99 -1.69 4.83
N LYS A 109 -19.86 -0.91 3.75
CA LYS A 109 -20.43 -1.25 2.44
C LYS A 109 -19.78 -2.47 1.82
N PHE A 110 -18.47 -2.61 1.95
CA PHE A 110 -17.71 -3.75 1.46
C PHE A 110 -18.19 -5.04 2.13
N VAL A 111 -18.31 -5.06 3.46
CA VAL A 111 -18.82 -6.20 4.23
C VAL A 111 -20.26 -6.54 3.81
N ALA A 112 -21.14 -5.53 3.71
CA ALA A 112 -22.52 -5.75 3.28
C ALA A 112 -22.62 -6.30 1.85
N LYS A 113 -21.73 -5.88 0.94
CA LYS A 113 -21.67 -6.40 -0.44
C LYS A 113 -21.11 -7.82 -0.50
N LYS A 114 -20.09 -8.14 0.32
CA LYS A 114 -19.41 -9.43 0.34
C LYS A 114 -20.23 -10.53 1.01
N TYR A 115 -20.89 -10.22 2.13
CA TYR A 115 -21.62 -11.19 2.97
C TYR A 115 -23.15 -11.05 2.91
N GLY A 116 -23.67 -10.03 2.24
CA GLY A 116 -25.10 -9.73 2.17
C GLY A 116 -25.55 -8.68 3.19
N SER A 117 -26.57 -7.91 2.83
CA SER A 117 -27.15 -6.87 3.70
C SER A 117 -27.75 -7.50 4.97
N GLY A 118 -27.43 -6.92 6.14
CA GLY A 118 -27.87 -7.44 7.45
C GLY A 118 -26.94 -8.48 8.09
N ASN A 119 -25.96 -9.01 7.35
CA ASN A 119 -25.03 -10.04 7.85
C ASN A 119 -23.73 -9.47 8.44
N LEU A 120 -23.69 -8.17 8.75
CA LEU A 120 -22.49 -7.52 9.32
C LEU A 120 -22.03 -8.19 10.62
N ASN A 121 -22.99 -8.51 11.50
CA ASN A 121 -22.74 -9.12 12.80
C ASN A 121 -22.88 -10.65 12.78
N ALA A 122 -23.06 -11.25 11.60
CA ALA A 122 -23.12 -12.71 11.49
C ALA A 122 -21.74 -13.32 11.78
N THR A 123 -21.75 -14.52 12.34
CA THR A 123 -20.53 -15.28 12.65
C THR A 123 -19.75 -15.57 11.37
N ASN A 124 -18.47 -15.18 11.36
CA ASN A 124 -17.53 -15.52 10.30
C ASN A 124 -16.74 -16.78 10.66
N HIS A 125 -16.12 -16.79 11.83
CA HIS A 125 -15.38 -17.93 12.41
C HIS A 125 -15.27 -17.80 13.93
N TYR A 126 -14.73 -18.83 14.58
CA TYR A 126 -14.38 -18.80 16.00
C TYR A 126 -12.86 -18.65 16.15
N SER A 127 -12.42 -17.86 17.13
CA SER A 127 -11.00 -17.68 17.43
C SER A 127 -10.69 -17.89 18.91
N ALA A 128 -9.55 -18.55 19.16
CA ALA A 128 -8.91 -18.64 20.47
C ALA A 128 -7.42 -18.28 20.29
N ASP A 129 -6.89 -17.39 21.13
CA ASP A 129 -5.49 -16.93 21.10
C ASP A 129 -5.00 -16.44 19.72
N GLY A 130 -5.91 -15.85 18.92
CA GLY A 130 -5.59 -15.34 17.58
C GLY A 130 -5.57 -16.40 16.47
N PHE A 131 -5.82 -17.67 16.78
CA PHE A 131 -5.96 -18.74 15.81
C PHE A 131 -7.44 -19.01 15.53
N GLN A 132 -7.75 -19.42 14.29
CA GLN A 132 -9.08 -19.88 13.93
C GLN A 132 -9.27 -21.31 14.45
N VAL A 133 -10.35 -21.54 15.19
CA VAL A 133 -10.65 -22.81 15.88
C VAL A 133 -12.09 -23.26 15.60
N ASP A 134 -12.40 -24.50 15.99
CA ASP A 134 -13.77 -25.03 15.98
C ASP A 134 -14.62 -24.35 17.07
N SER A 135 -15.95 -24.38 16.89
CA SER A 135 -16.89 -23.67 17.78
C SER A 135 -16.93 -24.20 19.21
N ASP A 136 -16.52 -25.45 19.43
CA ASP A 136 -16.51 -26.14 20.71
C ASP A 136 -15.12 -26.17 21.37
N ALA A 137 -14.11 -25.57 20.75
CA ALA A 137 -12.79 -25.42 21.33
C ALA A 137 -12.85 -24.59 22.62
N ALA A 138 -12.09 -25.00 23.64
CA ALA A 138 -12.01 -24.27 24.90
C ALA A 138 -11.47 -22.85 24.67
N GLY A 139 -12.22 -21.83 25.11
CA GLY A 139 -11.85 -20.43 24.92
C GLY A 139 -12.23 -19.82 23.56
N ALA A 140 -13.00 -20.54 22.73
CA ALA A 140 -13.47 -20.04 21.45
C ALA A 140 -14.37 -18.80 21.62
N THR A 141 -14.02 -17.72 20.92
CA THR A 141 -14.81 -16.49 20.82
C THR A 141 -15.30 -16.28 19.39
N ILE A 142 -16.52 -15.75 19.23
CA ILE A 142 -17.09 -15.48 17.92
C ILE A 142 -16.44 -14.24 17.31
N VAL A 143 -15.93 -14.38 16.09
CA VAL A 143 -15.51 -13.26 15.25
C VAL A 143 -16.62 -13.01 14.21
N THR A 144 -17.14 -11.78 14.18
CA THR A 144 -18.17 -11.37 13.22
C THR A 144 -17.56 -11.07 11.85
N ASN A 145 -18.39 -11.07 10.79
CA ASN A 145 -17.96 -10.65 9.45
C ASN A 145 -17.32 -9.26 9.46
N PHE A 146 -17.94 -8.31 10.16
CA PHE A 146 -17.39 -6.97 10.29
C PHE A 146 -16.05 -6.97 11.06
N GLY A 147 -15.97 -7.68 12.20
CA GLY A 147 -14.75 -7.76 13.00
C GLY A 147 -13.57 -8.38 12.24
N HIS A 148 -13.82 -9.43 11.46
CA HIS A 148 -12.79 -10.06 10.62
C HIS A 148 -12.22 -9.08 9.59
N GLU A 149 -13.08 -8.41 8.82
CA GLU A 149 -12.66 -7.45 7.80
C GLU A 149 -12.02 -6.20 8.39
N GLN A 150 -12.47 -5.77 9.58
CA GLN A 150 -11.85 -4.67 10.31
C GLN A 150 -10.40 -5.01 10.69
N THR A 151 -10.13 -6.19 11.24
CA THR A 151 -8.77 -6.63 11.56
C THR A 151 -7.87 -6.65 10.33
N LEU A 152 -8.37 -7.15 9.19
CA LEU A 152 -7.62 -7.15 7.93
C LEU A 152 -7.35 -5.74 7.40
N ASN A 153 -8.30 -4.82 7.55
CA ASN A 153 -8.14 -3.43 7.15
C ASN A 153 -7.17 -2.68 8.06
N ASP A 154 -7.24 -2.91 9.37
CA ASP A 154 -6.38 -2.28 10.36
C ASP A 154 -4.92 -2.76 10.23
N ALA A 155 -4.71 -4.02 9.84
CA ALA A 155 -3.38 -4.54 9.51
C ALA A 155 -2.68 -3.81 8.35
N LYS A 156 -3.44 -3.11 7.48
CA LYS A 156 -2.90 -2.31 6.36
C LYS A 156 -2.55 -0.87 6.74
N ARG A 157 -2.99 -0.39 7.91
CA ARG A 157 -2.81 1.01 8.34
C ARG A 157 -1.36 1.42 8.63
N PRO A 158 -0.49 0.55 9.18
CA PRO A 158 0.90 0.92 9.40
C PRO A 158 1.65 1.04 8.07
N ILE A 159 2.19 2.22 7.79
CA ILE A 159 2.99 2.51 6.60
C ILE A 159 4.31 3.16 6.96
N ARG A 160 5.24 3.13 6.00
CA ARG A 160 6.52 3.84 6.04
C ARG A 160 6.42 5.13 5.25
N ILE A 161 6.86 6.22 5.85
CA ILE A 161 6.98 7.52 5.18
C ILE A 161 8.45 7.89 5.18
N ILE A 162 9.00 8.31 4.04
CA ILE A 162 10.40 8.73 3.97
C ILE A 162 10.52 10.05 4.75
N GLU A 163 11.58 10.25 5.53
CA GLU A 163 11.78 11.55 6.16
C GLU A 163 11.98 12.63 5.09
N GLN A 164 11.37 13.81 5.29
CA GLN A 164 11.37 14.91 4.31
C GLN A 164 12.78 15.24 3.79
N GLN A 165 13.81 15.15 4.65
CA GLN A 165 15.20 15.42 4.30
C GLN A 165 15.80 14.46 3.25
N TYR A 166 15.28 13.24 3.12
CA TYR A 166 15.76 12.23 2.16
C TYR A 166 14.92 12.15 0.88
N VAL A 167 13.78 12.86 0.82
CA VAL A 167 12.87 12.80 -0.34
C VAL A 167 13.58 13.22 -1.62
N SER A 168 14.37 14.29 -1.59
CA SER A 168 15.13 14.77 -2.75
C SER A 168 16.10 13.71 -3.28
N LEU A 169 16.86 13.07 -2.39
CA LEU A 169 17.80 12.00 -2.72
C LEU A 169 17.08 10.81 -3.39
N VAL A 170 15.96 10.37 -2.81
CA VAL A 170 15.16 9.26 -3.34
C VAL A 170 14.59 9.58 -4.71
N VAL A 171 14.10 10.81 -4.92
CA VAL A 171 13.57 11.25 -6.20
C VAL A 171 14.66 11.30 -7.27
N ASP A 172 15.86 11.76 -6.92
CA ASP A 172 16.98 11.85 -7.87
C ASP A 172 17.55 10.47 -8.21
N GLU A 173 17.64 9.56 -7.24
CA GLU A 173 17.97 8.16 -7.50
C GLU A 173 16.92 7.50 -8.40
N PHE A 174 15.62 7.71 -8.14
CA PHE A 174 14.54 7.21 -8.98
C PHE A 174 14.67 7.72 -10.42
N LYS A 175 14.91 9.01 -10.62
CA LYS A 175 15.14 9.58 -11.96
C LYS A 175 16.34 8.93 -12.67
N SER A 176 17.43 8.71 -11.94
CA SER A 176 18.64 8.09 -12.48
C SER A 176 18.38 6.66 -12.94
N LEU A 177 17.70 5.86 -12.10
CA LEU A 177 17.35 4.48 -12.41
C LEU A 177 16.38 4.36 -13.59
N MET A 178 15.42 5.28 -13.69
CA MET A 178 14.48 5.32 -14.81
C MET A 178 15.11 5.79 -16.12
N SER A 179 16.19 6.58 -16.06
CA SER A 179 16.91 7.06 -17.24
C SER A 179 18.01 6.09 -17.72
N SER A 180 18.49 5.21 -16.83
CA SER A 180 19.55 4.23 -17.13
C SER A 180 19.05 3.00 -17.93
N HIS A 181 17.75 2.93 -18.25
CA HIS A 181 17.11 1.79 -18.90
C HIS A 181 16.28 2.19 -20.13
#